data_AF-A0AAD7NTD7-F1
#
_entry.id   AF-A0AAD7NTD7-F1
#
_cell.length_a   1.000
_cell.length_b   1.000
_cell.length_c   1.000
_cell.angle_alpha   90.00
_cell.angle_beta   90.00
_cell.angle_gamma   90.00
#
_symmetry.space_group_name_H-M   'P 1'
#
loop_
_entity.id
_entity.type
_entity.pdbx_description
1 polymer ?
#
loop_
_entity_poly.entity_id
_entity_poly.type
_entity_poly.pdbx_seq_one_letter_code
_entity_poly.pdbx_strand_id
1 'polypeptide(L)'
;MSNPESDPEYPAETPAIRCVTVGQLLGRAAQQHSTASFLLDGQVIKLTVLVGNAYDIAVRSTHLKFKLDDGTGEINVILWTEECPYVRVTGELYSNKDKKTVRARSIKPAPNPYEIFAHILRAIYEINISEKGPPPSQYAETQGSHDEPPEEQMPEIDMDRDASFILPSEPTAQRDKQN
;
A
#
# COMPACT_ATOMS: atom_id res chain seq x y z
N MET A 1 45.16 -49.95 -11.52
CA MET A 1 45.24 -48.57 -12.05
C MET A 1 43.82 -48.12 -12.33
N SER A 2 43.25 -47.29 -11.47
CA SER A 2 42.01 -46.56 -11.77
C SER A 2 42.08 -45.23 -11.03
N ASN A 3 42.31 -44.15 -11.77
CA ASN A 3 42.20 -42.78 -11.27
C ASN A 3 40.70 -42.42 -11.24
N PRO A 4 40.23 -41.68 -10.22
CA PRO A 4 38.81 -41.41 -10.01
C PRO A 4 38.35 -40.33 -10.99
N GLU A 5 37.17 -40.52 -11.58
CA GLU A 5 36.47 -39.45 -12.30
C GLU A 5 36.11 -38.37 -11.28
N SER A 6 36.82 -37.26 -11.36
CA SER A 6 36.49 -36.03 -10.66
C SER A 6 35.15 -35.52 -11.20
N ASP A 7 34.13 -35.47 -10.33
CA ASP A 7 32.96 -34.65 -10.58
C ASP A 7 33.43 -33.24 -10.97
N PRO A 8 32.83 -32.60 -12.00
CA PRO A 8 33.19 -31.23 -12.32
C PRO A 8 32.87 -30.36 -11.09
N GLU A 9 33.92 -29.85 -10.46
CA GLU A 9 33.84 -28.90 -9.36
C GLU A 9 33.16 -27.65 -9.89
N TYR A 10 31.84 -27.53 -9.68
CA TYR A 10 31.11 -26.32 -9.98
C TYR A 10 31.74 -25.21 -9.16
N PRO A 11 32.32 -24.17 -9.78
CA PRO A 11 32.86 -23.05 -9.02
C PRO A 11 31.73 -22.53 -8.14
N ALA A 12 32.00 -22.39 -6.84
CA ALA A 12 31.04 -21.84 -5.90
C ALA A 12 30.59 -20.48 -6.42
N GLU A 13 29.40 -20.43 -7.02
CA GLU A 13 28.86 -19.21 -7.59
C GLU A 13 28.55 -18.25 -6.44
N THR A 14 29.51 -17.40 -6.10
CA THR A 14 29.31 -16.34 -5.13
C THR A 14 28.12 -15.49 -5.61
N PRO A 15 27.04 -15.38 -4.82
CA PRO A 15 25.87 -14.61 -5.23
C PRO A 15 26.26 -13.13 -5.28
N ALA A 16 26.52 -12.62 -6.48
CA ALA A 16 26.78 -11.20 -6.68
C ALA A 16 25.47 -10.41 -6.56
N ILE A 17 25.47 -9.40 -5.69
CA ILE A 17 24.38 -8.41 -5.59
C ILE A 17 24.51 -7.44 -6.76
N ARG A 18 23.41 -7.17 -7.46
CA ARG A 18 23.39 -6.36 -8.68
C ARG A 18 22.43 -5.18 -8.54
N CYS A 19 22.95 -3.96 -8.59
CA CYS A 19 22.11 -2.76 -8.69
C CYS A 19 21.63 -2.60 -10.13
N VAL A 20 20.31 -2.52 -10.33
CA VAL A 20 19.68 -2.49 -11.65
C VAL A 20 18.42 -1.63 -11.63
N THR A 21 17.93 -1.24 -12.79
CA THR A 21 16.62 -0.57 -12.94
C THR A 21 15.52 -1.60 -13.21
N VAL A 22 14.28 -1.21 -12.94
CA VAL A 22 13.09 -2.04 -13.23
C VAL A 22 13.00 -2.35 -14.72
N GLY A 23 13.21 -1.35 -15.58
CA GLY A 23 13.19 -1.52 -17.03
C GLY A 23 14.28 -2.48 -17.54
N GLN A 24 15.48 -2.48 -16.94
CA GLN A 24 16.52 -3.46 -17.28
C GLN A 24 16.11 -4.88 -16.89
N LEU A 25 15.53 -5.06 -15.70
CA LEU A 25 15.04 -6.37 -15.27
C LEU A 25 13.93 -6.88 -16.20
N LEU A 26 12.91 -6.07 -16.44
CA LEU A 26 11.75 -6.49 -17.23
C LEU A 26 12.06 -6.64 -18.72
N GLY A 27 12.93 -5.79 -19.28
CA GLY A 27 13.20 -5.74 -20.71
C GLY A 27 14.36 -6.61 -21.17
N ARG A 28 15.28 -7.00 -20.28
CA ARG A 28 16.53 -7.68 -20.68
C ARG A 28 16.88 -8.90 -19.84
N ALA A 29 16.29 -9.08 -18.65
CA ALA A 29 16.52 -10.30 -17.90
C ALA A 29 15.86 -11.47 -18.63
N ALA A 30 16.63 -12.52 -18.89
CA ALA A 30 16.18 -13.70 -19.61
C ALA A 30 16.41 -14.95 -18.75
N GLN A 31 15.45 -15.87 -18.83
CA GLN A 31 15.55 -17.19 -18.21
C GLN A 31 15.43 -18.23 -19.33
N GLN A 32 16.40 -19.14 -19.44
CA GLN A 32 16.40 -20.12 -20.54
C GLN A 32 15.30 -21.18 -20.38
N HIS A 33 14.99 -21.57 -19.14
CA HIS A 33 13.90 -22.46 -18.78
C HIS A 33 13.47 -22.20 -17.32
N SER A 34 12.33 -22.75 -16.89
CA SER A 34 11.70 -22.45 -15.59
C SER A 34 12.59 -22.70 -14.36
N THR A 35 13.57 -23.59 -14.46
CA THR A 35 14.52 -23.94 -13.38
C THR A 35 15.90 -23.30 -13.53
N ALA A 36 16.17 -22.54 -14.60
CA ALA A 36 17.44 -21.85 -14.81
C ALA A 36 17.50 -20.57 -13.97
N SER A 37 18.71 -20.11 -13.64
CA SER A 37 18.90 -18.77 -13.10
C SER A 37 18.58 -17.70 -14.14
N PHE A 38 18.11 -16.52 -13.69
CA PHE A 38 17.98 -15.37 -14.57
C PHE A 38 19.35 -14.85 -14.97
N LEU A 39 19.50 -14.52 -16.24
CA LEU A 39 20.67 -13.85 -16.80
C LEU A 39 20.30 -12.42 -17.20
N LEU A 40 21.16 -11.48 -16.85
CA LEU A 40 21.13 -10.11 -17.39
C LEU A 40 22.51 -9.80 -17.94
N ASP A 41 22.55 -9.45 -19.23
CA ASP A 41 23.80 -9.17 -19.96
C ASP A 41 24.82 -10.32 -19.85
N GLY A 42 24.33 -11.57 -19.95
CA GLY A 42 25.16 -12.78 -19.88
C GLY A 42 25.65 -13.17 -18.49
N GLN A 43 25.13 -12.55 -17.43
CA GLN A 43 25.56 -12.77 -16.05
C GLN A 43 24.39 -13.17 -15.16
N VAL A 44 24.62 -14.12 -14.26
CA VAL A 44 23.60 -14.64 -13.33
C VAL A 44 23.18 -13.57 -12.33
N ILE A 45 21.87 -13.38 -12.19
CA ILE A 45 21.26 -12.56 -11.15
C ILE A 45 20.68 -13.49 -10.07
N LYS A 46 21.19 -13.35 -8.84
CA LYS A 46 20.59 -13.96 -7.64
C LYS A 46 19.97 -12.91 -6.71
N LEU A 47 20.68 -11.80 -6.47
CA LEU A 47 20.21 -10.69 -5.64
C LEU A 47 20.24 -9.38 -6.43
N THR A 48 19.20 -8.57 -6.30
CA THR A 48 19.10 -7.26 -6.94
C THR A 48 18.88 -6.15 -5.93
N VAL A 49 19.34 -4.95 -6.26
CA VAL A 49 19.02 -3.71 -5.55
C VAL A 49 18.24 -2.83 -6.51
N LEU A 50 17.03 -2.48 -6.12
CA LEU A 50 16.12 -1.58 -6.82
C LEU A 50 15.81 -0.38 -5.93
N VAL A 51 15.70 0.80 -6.53
CA VAL A 51 15.32 2.04 -5.83
C VAL A 51 14.25 2.72 -6.66
N GLY A 52 13.13 3.07 -6.04
CA GLY A 52 12.00 3.70 -6.71
C GLY A 52 10.93 4.15 -5.73
N ASN A 53 9.87 4.77 -6.25
CA ASN A 53 8.70 5.15 -5.48
C ASN A 53 7.86 3.91 -5.16
N ALA A 54 7.56 3.69 -3.87
CA ALA A 54 6.70 2.61 -3.42
C ALA A 54 5.25 3.11 -3.29
N TYR A 55 4.32 2.38 -3.90
CA TYR A 55 2.88 2.67 -3.85
C TYR A 55 2.08 1.38 -3.95
N ASP A 56 0.75 1.49 -3.89
CA ASP A 56 -0.15 0.33 -3.90
C ASP A 56 0.24 -0.70 -2.81
N ILE A 57 0.42 -0.20 -1.59
CA ILE A 57 1.02 -0.94 -0.48
C ILE A 57 -0.05 -1.82 0.19
N ALA A 58 0.13 -3.14 0.07
CA ALA A 58 -0.67 -4.19 0.69
C ALA A 58 0.12 -4.87 1.81
N VAL A 59 -0.14 -4.49 3.06
CA VAL A 59 0.40 -5.16 4.25
C VAL A 59 -0.37 -6.46 4.50
N ARG A 60 0.33 -7.58 4.73
CA ARG A 60 -0.21 -8.88 5.15
C ARG A 60 0.59 -9.39 6.35
N SER A 61 0.05 -10.39 7.05
CA SER A 61 0.65 -10.91 8.29
C SER A 61 2.06 -11.51 8.11
N THR A 62 2.39 -11.97 6.92
CA THR A 62 3.66 -12.62 6.60
C THR A 62 4.53 -11.81 5.65
N HIS A 63 3.96 -10.80 5.00
CA HIS A 63 4.65 -10.04 3.96
C HIS A 63 4.00 -8.67 3.71
N LEU A 64 4.83 -7.75 3.27
CA LEU A 64 4.44 -6.49 2.66
C LEU A 64 4.54 -6.64 1.15
N LYS A 65 3.44 -6.45 0.42
CA LYS A 65 3.44 -6.36 -1.04
C LYS A 65 3.24 -4.92 -1.46
N PHE A 66 4.00 -4.44 -2.42
CA PHE A 66 3.83 -3.09 -2.97
C PHE A 66 4.33 -3.03 -4.41
N LYS A 67 3.93 -1.99 -5.14
CA LYS A 67 4.49 -1.67 -6.45
C LYS A 67 5.64 -0.69 -6.28
N LEU A 68 6.71 -0.93 -7.03
CA LEU A 68 7.88 -0.06 -7.10
C LEU A 68 8.02 0.47 -8.53
N ASP A 69 8.07 1.79 -8.67
CA ASP A 69 8.33 2.48 -9.95
C ASP A 69 9.57 3.38 -9.83
N ASP A 70 10.57 3.14 -10.68
CA ASP A 70 11.82 3.90 -10.73
C ASP A 70 11.89 4.88 -11.92
N GLY A 71 10.78 5.06 -12.65
CA GLY A 71 10.69 5.85 -13.88
C GLY A 71 11.06 5.09 -15.15
N THR A 72 11.57 3.86 -15.03
CA THR A 72 11.89 2.97 -16.17
C THR A 72 10.94 1.78 -16.29
N GLY A 73 10.08 1.57 -15.29
CA GLY A 73 9.04 0.55 -15.26
C GLY A 73 8.48 0.34 -13.87
N GLU A 74 7.40 -0.43 -13.79
CA GLU A 74 6.74 -0.81 -12.54
C GLU A 74 6.96 -2.31 -12.26
N ILE A 75 7.30 -2.68 -11.03
CA ILE A 75 7.42 -4.08 -10.61
C ILE A 75 6.74 -4.33 -9.25
N ASN A 76 6.17 -5.53 -9.10
CA ASN A 76 5.65 -5.98 -7.81
C ASN A 76 6.80 -6.45 -6.90
N VAL A 77 6.88 -5.89 -5.70
CA VAL A 77 7.84 -6.26 -4.66
C VAL A 77 7.10 -6.94 -3.50
N ILE A 78 7.69 -8.02 -2.99
CA ILE A 78 7.21 -8.72 -1.79
C ILE A 78 8.36 -8.74 -0.78
N LEU A 79 8.17 -8.06 0.34
CA LEU A 79 9.05 -8.13 1.50
C LEU A 79 8.43 -9.07 2.53
N TRP A 80 9.06 -10.22 2.76
CA TRP A 80 8.71 -11.11 3.86
C TRP A 80 9.30 -10.52 5.14
N THR A 81 8.50 -9.78 5.90
CA THR A 81 8.88 -9.18 7.18
C THR A 81 7.78 -9.43 8.19
N GLU A 82 8.17 -9.70 9.44
CA GLU A 82 7.27 -9.79 10.60
C GLU A 82 7.02 -8.41 11.25
N GLU A 83 7.75 -7.37 10.83
CA GLU A 83 7.74 -6.06 11.48
C GLU A 83 6.79 -5.04 10.82
N CYS A 84 5.90 -4.46 11.63
CA CYS A 84 4.97 -3.42 11.22
C CYS A 84 5.65 -2.03 11.21
N PRO A 85 5.55 -1.24 10.13
CA PRO A 85 6.24 0.06 10.00
C PRO A 85 5.67 1.16 10.90
N TYR A 86 4.50 0.93 11.51
CA TYR A 86 3.87 1.86 12.43
C TYR A 86 3.92 1.30 13.83
N VAL A 87 4.02 2.18 14.81
CA VAL A 87 4.01 1.82 16.23
C VAL A 87 3.09 2.77 16.99
N ARG A 88 2.34 2.22 17.95
CA ARG A 88 1.63 3.02 18.93
C ARG A 88 2.53 3.30 20.12
N VAL A 89 2.76 4.57 20.39
CA VAL A 89 3.52 5.04 21.54
C VAL A 89 2.58 5.65 22.58
N THR A 90 2.68 5.19 23.83
CA THR A 90 2.02 5.81 24.98
C THR A 90 3.11 6.30 25.91
N GLY A 91 3.09 7.57 26.28
CA GLY A 91 4.16 8.18 27.07
C GLY A 91 3.80 9.55 27.62
N GLU A 92 4.76 10.14 28.32
CA GLU A 92 4.61 11.46 28.95
C GLU A 92 5.42 12.50 28.19
N LEU A 93 4.79 13.63 27.88
CA LEU A 93 5.46 14.77 27.29
C LEU A 93 6.28 15.49 28.35
N TYR A 94 7.54 15.79 28.05
CA TYR A 94 8.40 16.65 28.87
C TYR A 94 9.21 17.60 27.98
N SER A 95 9.70 18.69 28.57
CA SER A 95 10.61 19.62 27.89
C SER A 95 12.04 19.40 28.38
N ASN A 96 12.97 19.21 27.45
CA ASN A 96 14.40 19.09 27.74
C ASN A 96 15.15 20.13 26.92
N LYS A 97 15.73 21.13 27.58
CA LYS A 97 16.42 22.26 26.90
C LYS A 97 15.54 22.86 25.80
N ASP A 98 14.29 23.18 26.16
CA ASP A 98 13.23 23.72 25.28
C ASP A 98 12.76 22.80 24.14
N LYS A 99 13.25 21.55 24.08
CA LYS A 99 12.77 20.54 23.14
C LYS A 99 11.69 19.69 23.79
N LYS A 100 10.52 19.65 23.16
CA LYS A 100 9.44 18.72 23.52
C LYS A 100 9.86 17.29 23.17
N THR A 101 9.87 16.41 24.15
CA THR A 101 10.20 14.99 24.02
C THR A 101 9.14 14.15 24.70
N VAL A 102 8.83 12.97 24.15
CA VAL A 102 7.95 11.99 24.79
C VAL A 102 8.79 10.90 25.43
N ARG A 103 8.68 10.75 26.76
CA ARG A 103 9.20 9.59 27.48
C ARG A 103 8.20 8.45 27.33
N ALA A 104 8.53 7.46 26.51
CA ALA A 104 7.65 6.33 26.24
C ALA A 104 7.48 5.44 27.49
N ARG A 105 6.22 5.12 27.82
CA ARG A 105 5.81 4.12 28.82
C ARG A 105 5.53 2.77 28.16
N SER A 106 5.00 2.78 26.94
CA SER A 106 4.76 1.58 26.13
C SER A 106 4.92 1.90 24.65
N ILE A 107 5.54 0.99 23.93
CA ILE A 107 5.62 0.98 22.47
C ILE A 107 5.05 -0.36 22.04
N LYS A 108 4.07 -0.33 21.13
CA LYS A 108 3.47 -1.54 20.55
C LYS A 108 3.54 -1.43 19.03
N PRO A 109 3.88 -2.51 18.31
CA PRO A 109 3.68 -2.56 16.87
C PRO A 109 2.23 -2.19 16.56
N ALA A 110 2.05 -1.34 15.57
CA ALA A 110 0.72 -1.09 15.04
C ALA A 110 0.25 -2.37 14.35
N PRO A 111 -0.93 -2.90 14.68
CA PRO A 111 -1.36 -4.18 14.16
C PRO A 111 -1.64 -4.14 12.65
N ASN A 112 -1.76 -2.95 12.05
CA ASN A 112 -1.98 -2.74 10.63
C ASN A 112 -1.63 -1.28 10.23
N PRO A 113 -1.48 -0.97 8.94
CA PRO A 113 -1.09 0.39 8.49
C PRO A 113 -2.17 1.46 8.69
N TYR A 114 -3.42 1.11 8.98
CA TYR A 114 -4.52 2.07 9.11
C TYR A 114 -4.64 2.69 10.51
N GLU A 115 -3.89 2.20 11.48
CA GLU A 115 -3.87 2.78 12.83
C GLU A 115 -3.51 4.27 12.80
N ILE A 116 -2.69 4.70 11.83
CA ILE A 116 -2.36 6.11 11.64
C ILE A 116 -3.59 6.97 11.33
N PHE A 117 -4.53 6.50 10.52
CA PHE A 117 -5.74 7.25 10.19
C PHE A 117 -6.73 7.28 11.35
N ALA A 118 -6.89 6.16 12.06
CA ALA A 118 -7.70 6.11 13.27
C ALA A 118 -7.15 7.04 14.36
N HIS A 119 -5.82 7.14 14.48
CA HIS A 119 -5.17 8.08 15.38
C HIS A 119 -5.47 9.53 15.01
N ILE A 120 -5.39 9.88 13.72
CA ILE A 120 -5.72 11.24 13.22
C ILE A 120 -7.19 11.57 13.49
N LEU A 121 -8.12 10.70 13.13
CA LEU A 121 -9.56 10.92 13.35
C LEU A 121 -9.87 11.07 14.84
N ARG A 122 -9.26 10.24 15.69
CA ARG A 122 -9.40 10.39 17.13
C ARG A 122 -8.85 11.72 17.60
N ALA A 123 -7.67 12.13 17.16
CA ALA A 123 -7.10 13.42 17.53
C ALA A 123 -8.05 14.58 17.16
N ILE A 124 -8.63 14.55 15.96
CA ILE A 124 -9.62 15.54 15.52
C ILE A 124 -10.87 15.52 16.40
N TYR A 125 -11.39 14.32 16.71
CA TYR A 125 -12.57 14.16 17.57
C TYR A 125 -12.33 14.72 18.98
N GLU A 126 -11.22 14.36 19.62
CA GLU A 126 -10.88 14.81 20.97
C GLU A 126 -10.74 16.33 21.02
N ILE A 127 -10.14 16.94 19.98
CA ILE A 127 -10.09 18.41 19.84
C ILE A 127 -11.50 18.99 19.75
N ASN A 128 -12.35 18.44 18.87
CA ASN A 128 -13.70 18.97 18.67
C ASN A 128 -14.57 18.85 19.92
N ILE A 129 -14.50 17.74 20.66
CA ILE A 129 -15.24 17.61 21.93
C ILE A 129 -14.69 18.56 22.98
N SER A 130 -13.36 18.71 23.08
CA SER A 130 -12.77 19.63 24.03
C SER A 130 -13.16 21.08 23.76
N GLU A 131 -13.38 21.46 22.50
CA GLU A 131 -13.74 22.82 22.10
C GLU A 131 -15.26 23.08 22.10
N LYS A 132 -16.06 22.11 21.63
CA LYS A 132 -17.48 22.30 21.30
C LYS A 132 -18.42 21.47 22.17
N GLY A 133 -17.88 20.61 23.02
CA GLY A 133 -18.64 19.63 23.79
C GLY A 133 -19.08 18.42 22.95
N PRO A 134 -19.75 17.45 23.58
CA PRO A 134 -20.22 16.25 22.89
C PRO A 134 -21.28 16.59 21.84
N PRO A 135 -21.38 15.83 20.73
CA PRO A 135 -22.45 16.00 19.77
C PRO A 135 -23.81 15.79 20.47
N PRO A 136 -24.86 16.56 20.10
CA PRO A 136 -26.19 16.38 20.66
C PRO A 136 -26.69 14.97 20.38
N SER A 137 -27.17 14.28 21.42
CA SER A 137 -27.75 12.94 21.29
C SER A 137 -29.06 13.04 20.50
N GLN A 138 -29.09 12.55 19.27
CA GLN A 138 -30.32 12.48 18.47
C GLN A 138 -31.25 11.31 18.89
N TYR A 139 -30.81 10.44 19.81
CA TYR A 139 -31.60 9.31 20.33
C TYR A 139 -32.15 9.54 21.74
N ALA A 140 -32.03 10.75 22.27
CA ALA A 140 -32.59 11.12 23.56
C ALA A 140 -33.92 11.86 23.43
N GLU A 141 -34.80 11.42 22.53
CA GLU A 141 -36.22 11.80 22.52
C GLU A 141 -36.99 10.71 21.76
N THR A 142 -37.51 9.73 22.51
CA THR A 142 -38.84 9.08 22.32
C THR A 142 -38.87 7.77 23.10
N GLN A 143 -39.33 7.85 24.34
CA GLN A 143 -40.10 6.79 24.99
C GLN A 143 -41.35 7.47 25.54
N GLY A 144 -42.45 7.42 24.76
CA GLY A 144 -43.75 7.94 25.15
C GLY A 144 -44.70 8.13 23.96
N SER A 145 -45.60 7.15 23.80
CA SER A 145 -46.78 7.05 22.92
C SER A 145 -46.56 6.73 21.44
N HIS A 146 -46.75 5.44 21.15
CA HIS A 146 -46.86 4.84 19.82
C HIS A 146 -48.26 5.14 19.26
N ASP A 147 -48.35 5.96 18.21
CA ASP A 147 -49.48 5.96 17.28
C ASP A 147 -48.96 5.43 15.93
N GLU A 148 -49.73 4.51 15.35
CA GLU A 148 -49.44 3.79 14.11
C GLU A 148 -49.39 4.75 12.91
N PRO A 149 -48.35 4.73 12.06
CA PRO A 149 -48.24 5.65 10.93
C PRO A 149 -49.17 5.24 9.78
N PRO A 150 -49.76 6.19 9.03
CA PRO A 150 -50.58 5.88 7.87
C PRO A 150 -49.74 5.26 6.75
N GLU A 151 -50.29 4.27 6.06
CA GLU A 151 -49.69 3.55 4.95
C GLU A 151 -49.59 4.45 3.70
N GLU A 152 -48.47 5.15 3.52
CA GLU A 152 -48.15 5.85 2.27
C GLU A 152 -47.47 4.91 1.27
N GLN A 153 -48.14 4.64 0.15
CA GLN A 153 -47.58 3.90 -0.98
C GLN A 153 -46.38 4.65 -1.58
N MET A 154 -45.20 4.04 -1.54
CA MET A 154 -44.01 4.58 -2.19
C MET A 154 -44.21 4.65 -3.72
N PRO A 155 -43.87 5.77 -4.38
CA PRO A 155 -43.85 5.81 -5.84
C PRO A 155 -42.70 4.95 -6.39
N GLU A 156 -42.96 4.19 -7.44
CA GLU A 156 -41.92 3.45 -8.18
C GLU A 156 -40.89 4.43 -8.76
N ILE A 157 -39.62 4.23 -8.43
CA ILE A 157 -38.51 5.01 -8.96
C ILE A 157 -38.13 4.42 -10.33
N ASP A 158 -38.38 5.18 -11.40
CA ASP A 158 -37.97 4.84 -12.76
C ASP A 158 -36.47 5.08 -12.95
N MET A 159 -35.68 4.01 -12.89
CA MET A 159 -34.21 4.03 -12.98
C MET A 159 -33.66 4.48 -14.35
N ASP A 160 -34.49 4.62 -15.39
CA ASP A 160 -34.00 5.01 -16.72
C ASP A 160 -33.79 6.52 -16.87
N ARG A 161 -34.37 7.34 -15.98
CA ARG A 161 -34.37 8.80 -16.13
C ARG A 161 -33.10 9.50 -15.59
N ASP A 162 -32.40 8.87 -14.64
CA ASP A 162 -31.26 9.48 -13.93
C ASP A 162 -29.88 9.10 -14.51
N ALA A 163 -29.83 8.25 -15.55
CA ALA A 163 -28.58 7.86 -16.19
C ALA A 163 -27.97 8.93 -17.13
N SER A 164 -28.67 10.03 -17.41
CA SER A 164 -28.22 11.04 -18.40
C SER A 164 -27.14 12.01 -17.90
N PHE A 165 -26.68 11.90 -16.66
CA PHE A 165 -25.67 12.81 -16.09
C PHE A 165 -24.22 12.31 -16.21
N ILE A 166 -23.97 11.10 -16.74
CA ILE A 166 -22.64 10.49 -16.77
C ILE A 166 -22.32 9.93 -18.15
N LEU A 167 -22.07 10.78 -19.16
CA LEU A 167 -21.20 10.43 -20.30
C LEU A 167 -20.47 11.68 -20.82
N PRO A 168 -19.13 11.63 -21.03
CA PRO A 168 -18.37 12.72 -21.64
C PRO A 168 -18.58 12.77 -23.17
N SER A 169 -18.60 13.98 -23.74
CA SER A 169 -18.69 14.24 -25.19
C SER A 169 -17.41 13.84 -25.94
N GLU A 170 -17.55 13.17 -27.09
CA GLU A 170 -16.42 12.76 -27.94
C GLU A 170 -15.62 13.94 -28.54
N PRO A 171 -14.29 13.85 -28.65
CA PRO A 171 -13.47 14.86 -29.31
C PRO A 171 -13.45 14.71 -30.84
N THR A 172 -13.67 15.81 -31.55
CA THR A 172 -13.59 15.92 -33.01
C THR A 172 -12.13 15.83 -33.49
N ALA A 173 -11.83 14.85 -34.35
CA ALA A 173 -10.51 14.69 -34.95
C ALA A 173 -10.30 15.66 -36.12
N GLN A 174 -9.28 16.52 -36.04
CA GLN A 174 -8.66 17.15 -37.22
C GLN A 174 -7.33 16.44 -37.51
N ARG A 175 -7.27 15.78 -38.67
CA ARG A 175 -6.08 15.15 -39.22
C ARG A 175 -5.28 16.19 -40.01
N ASP A 176 -4.05 16.45 -39.57
CA ASP A 176 -3.03 17.05 -40.44
C ASP A 176 -2.66 16.05 -41.55
N LYS A 177 -2.73 16.51 -42.80
CA LYS A 177 -2.15 15.83 -43.95
C LYS A 177 -0.88 16.55 -44.36
N GLN A 178 0.17 15.75 -44.48
CA GLN A 178 1.46 16.03 -45.10
C GLN A 178 1.34 16.76 -46.43
N ASN A 179 2.27 17.68 -46.67
CA ASN A 179 3.05 17.70 -47.91
C ASN A 179 4.49 18.12 -47.59
#